data_AF-A0A7J2HQF1-F1
#
_entry.id   AF-A0A7J2HQF1-F1
#
_cell.length_a   1.000
_cell.length_b   1.000
_cell.length_c   1.000
_cell.angle_alpha   90.00
_cell.angle_beta   90.00
_cell.angle_gamma   90.00
#
_symmetry.space_group_name_H-M   'P 1'
#
loop_
_entity.id
_entity.type
_entity.pdbx_description
1 polymer ?
#
loop_
_entity_poly.entity_id
_entity_poly.type
_entity_poly.pdbx_seq_one_letter_code
_entity_poly.pdbx_strand_id
1 'polypeptide(L)'
;MLSRMRKVIYKHIDPLIGAVARMIPYPNIITILGLIFAIILAIISKLSTNYVLILVLYVLSAVADIMDGAVARRLEKTSVKGSFLDSICDRISDILYVFVLLNIGILGIDELMLIIMGTYLISYTRAKAESLGISMESIGLMERAERTLVILIMIILKMILI
;
A
#
# COMPACT_ATOMS: atom_id res chain seq x y z
N MET A 1 2.63 7.85 -11.88
CA MET A 1 2.99 7.30 -13.22
C MET A 1 2.42 5.90 -13.41
N LEU A 2 2.49 5.06 -12.38
CA LEU A 2 1.86 3.73 -12.34
C LEU A 2 0.32 3.78 -12.35
N SER A 3 -0.27 4.87 -11.83
CA SER A 3 -1.71 5.14 -11.88
C SER A 3 -2.30 5.09 -13.30
N ARG A 4 -1.55 5.55 -14.32
CA ARG A 4 -1.96 5.48 -15.74
C ARG A 4 -1.97 4.07 -16.29
N MET A 5 -1.13 3.18 -15.76
CA MET A 5 -1.04 1.78 -16.16
C MET A 5 -2.10 0.91 -15.49
N ARG A 6 -2.83 1.42 -14.49
CA ARG A 6 -3.83 0.66 -13.70
C ARG A 6 -4.83 -0.10 -14.58
N LYS A 7 -5.35 0.53 -15.64
CA LYS A 7 -6.29 -0.12 -16.58
C LYS A 7 -5.66 -1.32 -17.29
N VAL A 8 -4.40 -1.19 -17.73
CA VAL A 8 -3.66 -2.26 -18.40
C VAL A 8 -3.37 -3.39 -17.42
N ILE A 9 -2.90 -3.06 -16.21
CA ILE A 9 -2.62 -4.04 -15.16
C ILE A 9 -3.89 -4.84 -14.84
N TYR A 10 -5.00 -4.16 -14.60
CA TYR A 10 -6.29 -4.80 -14.25
C TYR A 10 -6.78 -5.75 -15.31
N LYS A 11 -6.58 -5.45 -16.60
CA LYS A 11 -6.92 -6.37 -17.68
C LYS A 11 -6.15 -7.69 -17.58
N HIS A 12 -4.87 -7.66 -17.19
CA HIS A 12 -4.05 -8.86 -17.08
C HIS A 12 -4.35 -9.66 -15.81
N ILE A 13 -4.72 -8.99 -14.72
CA ILE A 13 -5.03 -9.64 -13.43
C ILE A 13 -6.54 -9.88 -13.22
N ASP A 14 -7.39 -9.64 -14.22
CA ASP A 14 -8.84 -9.79 -14.11
C ASP A 14 -9.30 -11.18 -13.64
N PRO A 15 -8.71 -12.30 -14.11
CA PRO A 15 -9.07 -13.62 -13.60
C PRO A 15 -8.81 -13.76 -12.09
N LEU A 16 -7.72 -13.17 -11.60
CA LEU A 16 -7.36 -13.16 -10.18
C LEU A 16 -8.33 -12.28 -9.38
N ILE A 17 -8.65 -11.09 -9.88
CA ILE A 17 -9.68 -10.22 -9.27
C ILE A 17 -11.00 -10.97 -9.16
N GLY A 18 -11.40 -11.70 -10.21
CA GLY A 18 -12.60 -12.53 -10.21
C GLY A 18 -12.56 -13.68 -9.19
N ALA A 19 -11.40 -14.33 -9.02
CA ALA A 19 -11.22 -15.37 -8.01
C ALA A 19 -11.33 -14.81 -6.59
N VAL A 20 -10.63 -13.71 -6.30
CA VAL A 20 -10.72 -13.03 -5.00
C VAL A 20 -12.14 -12.54 -4.73
N ALA A 21 -12.82 -11.97 -5.72
CA ALA A 21 -14.20 -11.50 -5.58
C ALA A 21 -15.18 -12.63 -5.22
N ARG A 22 -14.93 -13.87 -5.68
CA ARG A 22 -15.72 -15.05 -5.29
C ARG A 22 -15.42 -15.50 -3.87
N MET A 23 -14.15 -15.46 -3.44
CA MET A 23 -13.74 -15.90 -2.11
C MET A 23 -14.06 -14.87 -1.01
N ILE A 24 -13.87 -13.58 -1.29
CA ILE A 24 -14.05 -12.46 -0.37
C ILE A 24 -14.90 -11.38 -1.08
N PRO A 25 -16.23 -11.50 -1.10
CA PRO A 25 -17.12 -10.59 -1.84
C PRO A 25 -17.37 -9.25 -1.14
N TYR A 26 -16.59 -8.93 -0.10
CA TYR A 26 -16.70 -7.73 0.72
C TYR A 26 -15.39 -6.93 0.66
N PRO A 27 -15.30 -5.87 -0.17
CA PRO A 27 -14.07 -5.11 -0.39
C PRO A 27 -13.44 -4.59 0.91
N ASN A 28 -14.25 -4.07 1.84
CA ASN A 28 -13.76 -3.56 3.12
C ASN A 28 -13.05 -4.64 3.95
N ILE A 29 -13.42 -5.93 3.81
CA ILE A 29 -12.71 -7.02 4.48
C ILE A 29 -11.31 -7.17 3.89
N ILE A 30 -11.15 -7.02 2.57
CA ILE A 30 -9.85 -7.07 1.89
C ILE A 30 -8.95 -5.92 2.39
N THR A 31 -9.50 -4.70 2.50
CA THR A 31 -8.78 -3.55 3.07
C THR A 31 -8.28 -3.84 4.50
N ILE A 32 -9.16 -4.37 5.36
CA ILE A 32 -8.81 -4.70 6.75
C ILE A 32 -7.77 -5.83 6.82
N LEU A 33 -7.87 -6.86 5.98
CA LEU A 33 -6.86 -7.92 5.88
C LEU A 33 -5.50 -7.35 5.46
N GLY A 34 -5.49 -6.44 4.48
CA GLY A 34 -4.29 -5.73 4.06
C GLY A 34 -3.61 -5.01 5.22
N LEU A 35 -4.39 -4.28 6.02
CA LEU A 35 -3.90 -3.60 7.23
C LEU A 35 -3.38 -4.59 8.29
N ILE A 36 -4.08 -5.70 8.52
CA ILE A 36 -3.63 -6.74 9.45
C ILE A 36 -2.28 -7.30 9.02
N PHE A 37 -2.07 -7.57 7.73
CA PHE A 37 -0.78 -8.00 7.21
C PHE A 37 0.31 -6.94 7.44
N ALA A 38 0.02 -5.65 7.25
CA ALA A 38 0.97 -4.57 7.53
C ALA A 38 1.36 -4.49 9.03
N ILE A 39 0.41 -4.70 9.94
CA ILE A 39 0.66 -4.71 11.39
C ILE A 39 1.53 -5.90 11.77
N ILE A 40 1.18 -7.11 11.30
CA ILE A 40 1.97 -8.32 11.57
C ILE A 40 3.37 -8.15 10.99
N LEU A 41 3.49 -7.62 9.77
CA LEU A 41 4.77 -7.31 9.14
C LEU A 41 5.63 -6.40 10.03
N ALA A 42 5.07 -5.29 10.53
CA ALA A 42 5.81 -4.35 11.38
C ALA A 42 6.32 -5.03 12.66
N ILE A 43 5.51 -5.89 13.29
CA ILE A 43 5.90 -6.66 14.47
C ILE A 43 7.00 -7.68 14.12
N ILE A 44 6.79 -8.50 13.10
CA ILE A 44 7.71 -9.57 12.69
C ILE A 44 9.06 -8.99 12.24
N SER A 45 9.08 -7.87 11.52
CA SER A 45 10.31 -7.22 11.08
C SER A 45 11.22 -6.78 12.23
N LYS A 46 10.67 -6.58 13.43
CA LYS A 46 11.45 -6.27 14.65
C LYS A 46 12.00 -7.51 15.34
N LEU A 47 11.27 -8.62 15.28
CA LEU A 47 11.53 -9.83 16.06
C LEU A 47 12.30 -10.89 15.28
N SER A 48 12.36 -10.80 13.95
CA SER A 48 12.91 -11.84 13.09
C SER A 48 13.74 -11.26 11.96
N THR A 49 14.78 -12.00 11.58
CA THR A 49 15.57 -11.77 10.36
C THR A 49 15.13 -12.65 9.19
N ASN A 50 13.96 -13.30 9.28
CA ASN A 50 13.41 -14.07 8.18
C ASN A 50 12.86 -13.13 7.10
N TYR A 51 13.73 -12.68 6.21
CA TYR A 51 13.40 -11.74 5.13
C TYR A 51 12.39 -12.28 4.13
N VAL A 52 12.31 -13.61 3.95
CA VAL A 52 11.29 -14.22 3.09
C VAL A 52 9.90 -13.98 3.69
N LEU A 53 9.73 -14.20 4.99
CA LEU A 53 8.45 -13.93 5.67
C LEU A 53 8.08 -12.44 5.65
N ILE A 54 9.06 -11.56 5.89
CA ILE A 54 8.88 -10.10 5.79
C ILE A 54 8.40 -9.72 4.38
N LEU A 55 9.06 -10.23 3.35
CA LEU A 55 8.70 -9.96 1.96
C LEU A 55 7.29 -10.47 1.61
N VAL A 56 6.95 -11.69 2.03
CA VAL A 56 5.62 -12.27 1.81
C VAL A 56 4.53 -11.43 2.47
N LEU A 57 4.71 -11.05 3.74
CA LEU A 57 3.71 -10.22 4.45
C LEU A 57 3.56 -8.84 3.81
N TYR A 58 4.66 -8.23 3.37
CA TYR A 58 4.64 -6.97 2.63
C TYR A 58 3.85 -7.09 1.33
N VAL A 59 4.14 -8.10 0.51
CA VAL A 59 3.46 -8.33 -0.77
C VAL A 59 1.98 -8.64 -0.55
N LEU A 60 1.62 -9.46 0.46
CA LEU A 60 0.22 -9.75 0.78
C LEU A 60 -0.56 -8.48 1.15
N SER A 61 0.04 -7.61 1.96
CA SER A 61 -0.54 -6.33 2.34
C SER A 61 -0.73 -5.40 1.12
N ALA A 62 0.32 -5.24 0.30
CA ALA A 62 0.28 -4.39 -0.89
C ALA A 62 -0.65 -4.93 -1.99
N VAL A 63 -0.79 -6.25 -2.13
CA VAL A 63 -1.72 -6.87 -3.08
C VAL A 63 -3.17 -6.70 -2.61
N ALA A 64 -3.44 -6.82 -1.30
CA ALA A 64 -4.79 -6.61 -0.76
C ALA A 64 -5.33 -5.21 -1.11
N ASP A 65 -4.49 -4.18 -0.99
CA ASP A 65 -4.77 -2.80 -1.40
C ASP A 65 -5.09 -2.65 -2.90
N ILE A 66 -4.42 -3.41 -3.76
CA ILE A 66 -4.73 -3.39 -5.20
C ILE A 66 -6.10 -4.07 -5.44
N MET A 67 -6.37 -5.12 -4.67
CA MET A 67 -7.53 -6.00 -4.84
C MET A 67 -8.81 -5.41 -4.28
N ASP A 68 -8.80 -4.67 -3.17
CA ASP A 68 -10.03 -4.18 -2.55
C ASP A 68 -10.84 -3.27 -3.49
N GLY A 69 -10.21 -2.27 -4.11
CA GLY A 69 -10.84 -1.38 -5.06
C GLY A 69 -11.16 -2.09 -6.36
N ALA A 70 -10.34 -3.06 -6.78
CA ALA A 70 -10.61 -3.84 -7.98
C ALA A 70 -11.87 -4.71 -7.83
N VAL A 71 -11.99 -5.40 -6.69
CA VAL A 71 -13.17 -6.18 -6.31
C VAL A 71 -14.38 -5.27 -6.10
N ALA A 72 -14.22 -4.11 -5.47
CA ALA A 72 -15.29 -3.12 -5.30
C ALA A 72 -15.87 -2.67 -6.64
N ARG A 73 -15.01 -2.36 -7.63
CA ARG A 73 -15.46 -1.99 -8.98
C ARG A 73 -16.11 -3.15 -9.71
N ARG A 74 -15.51 -4.34 -9.63
CA ARG A 74 -16.03 -5.55 -10.30
C ARG A 74 -17.41 -5.95 -9.79
N LEU A 75 -17.65 -5.82 -8.49
CA LEU A 75 -18.92 -6.17 -7.84
C LEU A 75 -19.90 -5.00 -7.74
N GLU A 76 -19.58 -3.84 -8.31
CA GLU A 76 -20.38 -2.60 -8.21
C GLU A 76 -20.66 -2.17 -6.76
N LYS A 77 -19.72 -2.43 -5.85
CA LYS A 77 -19.77 -2.12 -4.41
C LYS A 77 -18.92 -0.91 -4.00
N THR A 78 -18.59 -0.03 -4.94
CA THR A 78 -17.87 1.22 -4.63
C THR A 78 -18.73 2.13 -3.76
N SER A 79 -18.16 2.71 -2.69
CA SER A 79 -18.90 3.60 -1.78
C SER A 79 -17.99 4.66 -1.15
N VAL A 80 -18.58 5.79 -0.72
CA VAL A 80 -17.86 6.87 -0.02
C VAL A 80 -17.24 6.37 1.29
N LYS A 81 -17.98 5.57 2.07
CA LYS A 81 -17.48 4.97 3.30
C LYS A 81 -16.31 4.02 3.05
N GLY A 82 -16.38 3.19 2.00
CA GLY A 82 -15.29 2.30 1.61
C GLY A 82 -14.05 3.08 1.18
N SER A 83 -14.21 4.12 0.35
CA SER A 83 -13.11 4.98 -0.07
C SER A 83 -12.44 5.72 1.10
N PHE A 84 -13.23 6.12 2.12
CA PHE A 84 -12.70 6.71 3.34
C PHE A 84 -11.92 5.70 4.19
N LEU A 85 -12.44 4.47 4.34
CA LEU A 85 -11.76 3.40 5.07
C LEU A 85 -10.43 3.02 4.41
N ASP A 86 -10.46 2.72 3.11
CA ASP A 86 -9.31 2.46 2.24
C ASP A 86 -8.23 3.54 2.46
N SER A 87 -8.66 4.79 2.37
CA SER A 87 -7.83 5.93 2.64
C SER A 87 -7.15 5.93 4.01
N ILE A 88 -7.86 5.64 5.10
CA ILE A 88 -7.25 5.58 6.43
C ILE A 88 -6.26 4.41 6.52
N CYS A 89 -6.67 3.23 6.05
CA CYS A 89 -5.85 2.01 6.10
C CYS A 89 -4.56 2.16 5.30
N ASP A 90 -4.59 2.86 4.17
CA ASP A 90 -3.41 3.22 3.36
C ASP A 90 -2.40 4.01 4.15
N ARG A 91 -2.85 5.05 4.87
CA ARG A 91 -1.97 5.97 5.59
C ARG A 91 -1.31 5.26 6.77
N ILE A 92 -2.04 4.36 7.42
CA ILE A 92 -1.48 3.52 8.48
C ILE A 92 -0.49 2.51 7.89
N SER A 93 -0.86 1.81 6.82
CA SER A 93 0.02 0.82 6.16
C SER A 93 1.30 1.45 5.64
N ASP A 94 1.23 2.64 5.02
CA ASP A 94 2.39 3.38 4.54
C ASP A 94 3.37 3.71 5.69
N ILE A 95 2.89 4.12 6.87
CA ILE A 95 3.75 4.32 8.05
C ILE A 95 4.40 3.00 8.48
N LEU A 96 3.61 1.93 8.57
CA LEU A 96 4.09 0.62 9.01
C LEU A 96 5.16 0.08 8.06
N TYR A 97 4.99 0.29 6.75
CA TYR A 97 5.99 -0.08 5.74
C TYR A 97 7.30 0.68 5.90
N VAL A 98 7.25 1.98 6.19
CA VAL A 98 8.46 2.77 6.45
C VAL A 98 9.10 2.35 7.78
N PHE A 99 8.29 1.99 8.79
CA PHE A 99 8.78 1.47 10.07
C PHE A 99 9.51 0.12 9.93
N VAL A 100 9.11 -0.72 8.97
CA VAL A 100 9.84 -1.96 8.64
C VAL A 100 11.27 -1.67 8.21
N LEU A 101 11.49 -0.60 7.44
CA LEU A 101 12.84 -0.21 7.00
C LEU A 101 13.75 0.21 8.17
N LEU A 102 13.19 0.85 9.20
CA LEU A 102 13.90 1.08 10.46
C LEU A 102 14.22 -0.25 11.16
N ASN A 103 13.24 -1.14 11.30
CA ASN A 103 13.40 -2.40 12.02
C ASN A 103 14.47 -3.30 11.42
N ILE A 104 14.57 -3.35 10.10
CA ILE A 104 15.58 -4.15 9.38
C ILE A 104 16.91 -3.40 9.19
N GLY A 105 17.07 -2.21 9.78
CA GLY A 105 18.34 -1.47 9.81
C GLY A 105 18.74 -0.84 8.47
N ILE A 106 17.76 -0.46 7.64
CA ILE A 106 17.99 0.32 6.41
C ILE A 106 17.96 1.82 6.71
N LEU A 107 17.07 2.27 7.61
CA LEU A 107 16.91 3.66 8.00
C LEU A 107 17.32 3.89 9.45
N GLY A 108 17.78 5.10 9.76
CA GLY A 108 17.81 5.64 11.12
C GLY A 108 16.49 6.34 11.49
N ILE A 109 16.44 6.86 12.71
CA ILE A 109 15.24 7.54 13.23
C ILE A 109 14.99 8.86 12.50
N ASP A 110 16.05 9.60 12.15
CA ASP A 110 15.93 10.88 11.46
C ASP A 110 15.39 10.71 10.04
N GLU A 111 15.88 9.71 9.30
CA GLU A 111 15.37 9.38 7.96
C GLU A 111 13.92 8.89 8.01
N LEU A 112 13.59 8.07 9.02
CA LEU A 112 12.22 7.61 9.25
C LEU A 112 11.27 8.80 9.41
N MET A 113 11.61 9.77 10.27
CA MET A 113 10.78 10.95 10.52
C MET A 113 10.56 11.77 9.25
N LEU A 114 11.62 12.01 8.47
CA LEU A 114 11.53 12.74 7.21
C LEU A 114 10.65 12.02 6.18
N ILE A 115 10.79 10.70 6.04
CA ILE A 115 10.02 9.92 5.07
C ILE A 115 8.54 9.84 5.48
N ILE A 116 8.23 9.66 6.77
CA ILE A 116 6.83 9.68 7.26
C ILE A 116 6.21 11.06 7.02
N MET A 117 6.93 12.15 7.34
CA MET A 117 6.47 13.51 7.09
C MET A 117 6.17 13.73 5.60
N GLY A 118 7.10 13.39 4.71
CA GLY A 118 6.91 13.51 3.27
C GLY A 118 5.73 12.66 2.76
N THR A 119 5.58 11.44 3.28
CA THR A 119 4.47 10.54 2.94
C THR A 119 3.10 11.13 3.27
N TYR A 120 2.98 11.74 4.45
CA TYR A 120 1.77 12.44 4.86
C TYR A 120 1.53 13.71 4.06
N LEU A 121 2.56 14.54 3.85
CA LEU A 121 2.44 15.80 3.12
C LEU A 121 1.98 15.59 1.68
N ILE A 122 2.50 14.56 0.99
CA ILE A 122 2.05 14.21 -0.37
C ILE A 122 0.55 13.87 -0.37
N SER A 123 0.12 12.98 0.54
CA SER A 123 -1.27 12.53 0.62
C SER A 123 -2.22 13.68 1.02
N TYR A 124 -1.81 14.50 1.99
CA TYR A 124 -2.59 15.63 2.48
C TYR A 124 -2.73 16.72 1.42
N THR A 125 -1.63 17.11 0.76
CA THR A 125 -1.66 18.14 -0.28
C THR A 125 -2.58 17.74 -1.41
N ARG A 126 -2.57 16.45 -1.79
CA ARG A 126 -3.47 15.92 -2.82
C ARG A 126 -4.93 15.98 -2.39
N ALA A 127 -5.26 15.44 -1.22
CA ALA A 127 -6.62 15.47 -0.68
C ALA A 127 -7.13 16.92 -0.52
N LYS A 128 -6.25 17.84 -0.09
CA LYS A 128 -6.60 19.26 0.05
C LYS A 128 -6.85 19.92 -1.30
N ALA A 129 -6.01 19.70 -2.30
CA ALA A 129 -6.22 20.23 -3.64
C ALA A 129 -7.53 19.70 -4.26
N GLU A 130 -7.80 18.40 -4.15
CA GLU A 130 -9.05 17.79 -4.63
C GLU A 130 -10.28 18.37 -3.92
N SER A 131 -10.19 18.64 -2.60
CA SER A 131 -11.26 19.31 -1.85
C SER A 131 -11.53 20.75 -2.30
N LEU A 132 -10.56 21.38 -2.98
CA LEU A 132 -10.68 22.72 -3.57
C LEU A 132 -11.08 22.67 -5.06
N GLY A 133 -11.42 21.48 -5.59
CA GLY A 133 -11.77 21.30 -6.99
C GLY A 133 -10.58 21.26 -7.95
N ILE A 134 -9.36 21.17 -7.43
CA ILE A 134 -8.14 21.08 -8.25
C ILE A 134 -7.84 19.60 -8.50
N SER A 135 -7.91 19.18 -9.76
CA SER A 135 -7.53 17.81 -10.13
C SER A 135 -6.03 17.62 -9.95
N MET A 136 -5.67 16.59 -9.18
CA MET A 136 -4.28 16.23 -8.93
C MET A 136 -3.84 14.98 -9.69
N GLU A 137 -4.66 14.46 -10.60
CA GLU A 137 -4.38 13.20 -11.28
C GLU A 137 -3.04 13.25 -12.03
N SER A 138 -2.14 12.31 -11.74
CA SER A 138 -0.78 12.24 -12.30
C SER A 138 0.13 13.44 -12.00
N ILE A 139 -0.20 14.29 -11.03
CA ILE A 139 0.65 15.40 -10.58
C ILE A 139 1.50 14.93 -9.41
N GLY A 140 2.82 15.13 -9.51
CA GLY A 140 3.82 14.76 -8.50
C GLY A 140 4.80 13.68 -8.98
N LEU A 141 6.00 13.65 -8.37
CA LEU A 141 7.08 12.74 -8.73
C LEU A 141 6.90 11.33 -8.14
N MET A 142 6.21 11.22 -7.01
CA MET A 142 6.14 9.99 -6.22
C MET A 142 4.73 9.84 -5.65
N GLU A 143 3.92 8.99 -6.29
CA GLU A 143 2.62 8.57 -5.76
C GLU A 143 2.80 7.35 -4.86
N ARG A 144 1.69 6.85 -4.30
CA ARG A 144 1.72 5.73 -3.36
C ARG A 144 2.29 4.45 -3.98
N ALA A 145 1.90 4.13 -5.22
CA ALA A 145 2.39 2.93 -5.91
C ALA A 145 3.91 2.94 -6.10
N GLU A 146 4.50 4.09 -6.43
CA GLU A 146 5.95 4.25 -6.55
C GLU A 146 6.63 4.08 -5.19
N ARG A 147 6.07 4.65 -4.12
CA ARG A 147 6.58 4.47 -2.74
C ARG A 147 6.58 2.99 -2.34
N THR A 148 5.47 2.29 -2.57
CA THR A 148 5.34 0.85 -2.28
C THR A 148 6.38 0.05 -3.07
N LEU A 149 6.59 0.36 -4.34
CA LEU A 149 7.61 -0.33 -5.15
C LEU A 149 9.04 -0.08 -4.64
N VAL A 150 9.37 1.16 -4.25
CA VAL A 150 10.69 1.48 -3.69
C VAL A 150 10.94 0.70 -2.41
N ILE A 151 9.98 0.65 -1.49
CA ILE A 151 10.11 -0.09 -0.22
C ILE A 151 10.27 -1.59 -0.50
N LEU A 152 9.50 -2.15 -1.44
CA LEU A 152 9.65 -3.55 -1.86
C LEU A 152 11.09 -3.85 -2.33
N ILE A 153 11.65 -2.99 -3.18
CA ILE A 153 13.01 -3.13 -3.69
C ILE A 153 14.03 -3.05 -2.55
N MET A 154 13.85 -2.12 -1.60
CA MET A 154 14.75 -1.99 -0.45
C MET A 154 14.73 -3.25 0.43
N ILE A 155 13.57 -3.87 0.66
CA ILE A 155 13.45 -5.13 1.40
C ILE A 155 14.17 -6.26 0.66
N ILE A 156 13.98 -6.38 -0.66
CA ILE A 156 14.64 -7.40 -1.49
C ILE A 156 16.16 -7.22 -1.48
N LEU A 157 16.65 -5.99 -1.66
CA LEU A 157 18.09 -5.70 -1.62
C LEU A 157 18.68 -6.07 -0.26
N LYS A 158 17.99 -5.72 0.83
CA LYS A 158 18.42 -6.08 2.17
C LYS A 158 18.46 -7.59 2.38
N MET A 159 17.50 -8.33 1.83
CA MET A 159 17.50 -9.80 1.87
C MET A 159 18.70 -10.42 1.14
N ILE A 160 19.16 -9.81 0.04
CA ILE A 160 20.28 -10.33 -0.79
C ILE A 160 21.65 -9.95 -0.21
N LEU A 161 21.74 -8.79 0.46
CA LEU A 161 23.00 -8.24 0.98
C LEU A 161 23.36 -8.69 2.40
N ILE A 162 22.52 -9.53 3.02
CA ILE A 162 22.73 -10.14 4.34
C ILE A 162 23.06 -11.62 4.15
#